data_AF-A0AAN8FT48-F1
#
_entry.id   AF-A0AAN8FT48-F1
#
_cell.length_a   1.000
_cell.length_b   1.000
_cell.length_c   1.000
_cell.angle_alpha   90.00
_cell.angle_beta   90.00
_cell.angle_gamma   90.00
#
_symmetry.space_group_name_H-M   'P 1'
#
loop_
_entity.id
_entity.type
_entity.pdbx_description
1 polymer ?
#
loop_
_entity_poly.entity_id
_entity_poly.type
_entity_poly.pdbx_seq_one_letter_code
_entity_poly.pdbx_strand_id
1 'polypeptide(L)'
;MPHYGAEQIARGHAADRKPIDYFESSNGHTRSLKEQLDQVMQWLVMPSSARPGLILVSNDELVSTLQKDASDKAVINVVNQFDHTLDAFFSYLLVNDILGCVNIAIVSDQGDMYFYALLPNNFAHFYGFTIS
;
A
#
# COMPACT_ATOMS: atom_id res chain seq x y z
N MET A 1 -1.92 -48.08 36.21
CA MET A 1 -3.06 -47.17 36.01
C MET A 1 -2.59 -45.92 35.27
N PRO A 2 -3.41 -45.39 34.36
CA PRO A 2 -3.04 -44.42 33.34
C PRO A 2 -3.29 -42.97 33.77
N HIS A 3 -2.66 -42.02 33.09
CA HIS A 3 -3.30 -40.74 32.78
C HIS A 3 -3.26 -40.56 31.26
N TYR A 4 -4.44 -40.75 30.65
CA TYR A 4 -4.77 -40.37 29.29
C TYR A 4 -5.32 -38.93 29.29
N GLY A 5 -5.01 -38.17 28.24
CA GLY A 5 -5.96 -37.26 27.60
C GLY A 5 -5.82 -35.76 27.84
N ALA A 6 -5.13 -35.10 26.92
CA ALA A 6 -5.57 -33.89 26.20
C ALA A 6 -4.47 -33.56 25.16
N GLU A 7 -4.48 -34.19 23.99
CA GLU A 7 -5.06 -33.62 22.76
C GLU A 7 -4.64 -32.15 22.55
N GLN A 8 -3.62 -31.92 21.72
CA GLN A 8 -3.83 -31.61 20.29
C GLN A 8 -4.80 -30.45 20.04
N ILE A 9 -4.49 -29.24 20.52
CA ILE A 9 -5.04 -28.01 19.93
C ILE A 9 -3.95 -26.93 19.93
N ALA A 10 -3.16 -26.90 18.85
CA ALA A 10 -2.37 -25.74 18.38
C ALA A 10 -1.54 -26.07 17.12
N ARG A 11 -1.66 -27.28 16.55
CA ARG A 11 -1.22 -27.55 15.17
C ARG A 11 -2.36 -27.24 14.22
N GLY A 12 -2.53 -25.95 13.92
CA GLY A 12 -3.47 -25.48 12.92
C GLY A 12 -3.15 -24.04 12.53
N HIS A 13 -2.64 -23.86 11.30
CA HIS A 13 -2.51 -22.60 10.57
C HIS A 13 -1.32 -21.68 10.89
N ALA A 14 -0.12 -22.24 10.99
CA ALA A 14 1.13 -21.48 10.80
C ALA A 14 1.95 -22.02 9.60
N ALA A 15 1.27 -22.57 8.60
CA ALA A 15 1.87 -22.94 7.33
C ALA A 15 1.17 -22.13 6.23
N ASP A 16 1.99 -21.49 5.40
CA ASP A 16 1.61 -20.77 4.18
C ASP A 16 1.26 -19.28 4.30
N ARG A 17 2.11 -18.50 4.97
CA ARG A 17 2.30 -17.11 4.57
C ARG A 17 3.63 -17.03 3.83
N LYS A 18 3.59 -16.96 2.50
CA LYS A 18 4.73 -16.56 1.69
C LYS A 18 5.27 -15.26 2.32
N PRO A 19 6.59 -15.16 2.62
CA PRO A 19 7.17 -13.92 3.14
C PRO A 19 6.78 -12.75 2.23
N ILE A 20 6.68 -11.54 2.79
CA ILE A 20 6.61 -10.33 1.97
C ILE A 20 7.78 -10.40 0.99
N ASP A 21 7.49 -10.58 -0.30
CA ASP A 21 8.54 -10.87 -1.28
C ASP A 21 9.44 -9.63 -1.46
N TYR A 22 8.89 -8.42 -1.29
CA TYR A 22 9.64 -7.16 -1.39
C TYR A 22 9.10 -6.12 -0.40
N PHE A 23 9.99 -5.63 0.48
CA PHE A 23 9.78 -4.45 1.31
C PHE A 23 10.94 -3.49 1.07
N GLU A 24 10.68 -2.34 0.47
CA GLU A 24 11.73 -1.35 0.26
C GLU A 24 11.82 -0.44 1.50
N SER A 25 12.73 -0.79 2.40
CA SER A 25 13.05 0.05 3.57
C SER A 25 13.84 1.27 3.13
N SER A 26 13.29 2.46 3.38
CA SER A 26 13.93 3.73 3.07
C SER A 26 15.21 3.91 3.90
N ASN A 27 16.38 3.94 3.25
CA ASN A 27 17.68 4.26 3.87
C ASN A 27 17.81 5.77 4.20
N GLY A 28 16.83 6.34 4.91
CA GLY A 28 16.80 7.74 5.33
C GLY A 28 16.36 8.75 4.26
N HIS A 29 16.02 8.31 3.04
CA HIS A 29 15.33 9.12 2.03
C HIS A 29 14.07 8.38 1.59
N THR A 30 12.90 8.90 1.94
CA THR A 30 11.62 8.37 1.47
C THR A 30 11.50 8.70 -0.02
N ARG A 31 11.41 7.67 -0.87
CA ARG A 31 11.12 7.86 -2.30
C ARG A 31 9.72 8.46 -2.45
N SER A 32 9.55 9.31 -3.45
CA SER A 32 8.23 9.85 -3.77
C SER A 32 7.25 8.72 -4.11
N LEU A 33 5.95 8.95 -3.89
CA LEU A 33 4.94 7.96 -4.25
C LEU A 33 5.05 7.54 -5.72
N LYS A 34 5.34 8.49 -6.61
CA LYS A 34 5.52 8.23 -8.04
C LYS A 34 6.65 7.21 -8.28
N GLU A 35 7.82 7.42 -7.68
CA GLU A 35 8.95 6.50 -7.85
C GLU A 35 8.65 5.10 -7.31
N GLN A 36 7.92 5.02 -6.19
CA GLN A 36 7.48 3.74 -5.64
C GLN A 36 6.53 3.03 -6.61
N LEU A 37 5.54 3.73 -7.16
CA LEU A 37 4.58 3.15 -8.11
C LEU A 37 5.23 2.79 -9.46
N ASP A 38 6.19 3.58 -9.94
CA ASP A 38 6.99 3.23 -11.13
C ASP A 38 7.75 1.91 -10.91
N GLN A 39 8.26 1.66 -9.71
CA GLN A 39 8.90 0.40 -9.34
C GLN A 39 7.88 -0.77 -9.29
N VAL A 40 6.68 -0.52 -8.77
CA VAL A 40 5.57 -1.50 -8.80
C VAL A 40 5.25 -1.89 -10.23
N MET A 41 5.14 -0.95 -11.16
CA MET A 41 4.88 -1.25 -12.57
C MET A 41 5.94 -2.20 -13.15
N GLN A 42 7.22 -1.98 -12.82
CA GLN A 42 8.29 -2.87 -13.26
C GLN A 42 8.16 -4.29 -12.68
N TRP A 43 7.75 -4.41 -11.42
CA TRP A 43 7.50 -5.71 -10.79
C TRP A 43 6.31 -6.43 -11.42
N LEU A 44 5.24 -5.72 -11.73
CA LEU A 44 4.03 -6.30 -12.32
C LEU A 44 4.25 -6.91 -13.70
N VAL A 45 5.26 -6.46 -14.45
CA VAL A 45 5.61 -7.02 -15.77
C VAL A 45 6.67 -8.14 -15.70
N MET A 46 7.22 -8.45 -14.52
CA MET A 46 8.18 -9.54 -14.37
C MET A 46 7.56 -10.90 -14.70
N PRO A 47 8.38 -11.89 -15.12
CA PRO A 47 7.93 -13.28 -15.26
C PRO A 47 7.30 -13.79 -13.95
N SER A 48 6.26 -14.62 -14.05
CA SER A 48 5.50 -15.12 -12.89
C SER A 48 6.39 -15.73 -11.79
N SER A 49 7.50 -16.38 -12.15
CA SER A 49 8.45 -16.98 -11.20
C SER A 49 9.23 -15.96 -10.35
N ALA A 50 9.34 -14.72 -10.81
CA ALA A 50 10.07 -13.65 -10.13
C ALA A 50 9.15 -12.51 -9.65
N ARG A 51 7.86 -12.55 -10.02
CA ARG A 51 6.88 -11.52 -9.69
C ARG A 51 6.50 -11.60 -8.20
N PRO A 52 6.49 -10.47 -7.47
CA PRO A 52 6.01 -10.44 -6.09
C PRO A 52 4.53 -10.84 -6.01
N GLY A 53 4.16 -11.64 -5.00
CA GLY A 53 2.75 -11.95 -4.73
C GLY A 53 2.01 -10.86 -3.94
N LEU A 54 2.76 -10.11 -3.12
CA LEU A 54 2.28 -9.00 -2.30
C LEU A 54 3.25 -7.83 -2.42
N ILE A 55 2.71 -6.66 -2.72
CA ILE A 55 3.47 -5.41 -2.82
C ILE A 55 2.86 -4.41 -1.85
N LEU A 56 3.71 -3.77 -1.05
CA LEU A 56 3.32 -2.73 -0.11
C LEU A 56 3.99 -1.41 -0.51
N VAL A 57 3.18 -0.36 -0.63
CA VAL A 57 3.64 1.02 -0.89
C VAL A 57 3.15 1.90 0.25
N SER A 58 4.02 2.80 0.73
CA SER A 58 3.73 3.74 1.82
C SER A 58 4.06 5.16 1.37
N ASN A 59 3.17 6.11 1.66
CA ASN A 59 3.36 7.51 1.32
C ASN A 59 3.21 8.38 2.57
N ASP A 60 4.29 9.03 2.99
CA ASP A 60 4.29 9.92 4.16
C ASP A 60 4.25 11.40 3.76
N GLU A 61 4.12 11.72 2.47
CA GLU A 61 4.21 13.08 1.94
C GLU A 61 3.18 14.02 2.59
N LEU A 62 1.95 13.56 2.81
CA LEU A 62 0.89 14.36 3.42
C LEU A 62 1.19 14.71 4.88
N VAL A 63 1.60 13.72 5.68
CA VAL A 63 2.03 13.93 7.08
C VAL A 63 3.23 14.88 7.12
N SER A 64 4.21 14.66 6.25
CA SER A 64 5.39 15.52 6.17
C SER A 64 5.07 16.96 5.74
N THR A 65 4.03 17.14 4.91
CA THR A 65 3.55 18.45 4.46
C THR A 65 2.87 19.16 5.62
N LEU A 66 1.95 18.50 6.32
CA LEU A 66 1.25 19.06 7.49
C LEU A 66 2.20 19.48 8.61
N GLN A 67 3.30 18.75 8.81
CA GLN A 67 4.34 19.11 9.78
C GLN A 67 5.11 20.37 9.40
N LYS A 68 5.20 20.70 8.10
CA LYS A 68 5.94 21.86 7.58
C LYS A 68 5.04 23.08 7.36
N ASP A 69 3.86 22.85 6.79
CA ASP A 69 2.88 23.86 6.41
C ASP A 69 1.47 23.23 6.43
N ALA A 70 0.70 23.61 7.45
CA ALA A 70 -0.68 23.15 7.64
C ALA A 70 -1.73 24.04 6.95
N SER A 71 -1.33 24.92 6.02
CA SER A 71 -2.29 25.73 5.26
C SER A 71 -3.13 24.87 4.31
N ASP A 72 -4.40 25.23 4.14
CA ASP A 72 -5.32 24.56 3.21
C ASP A 72 -4.72 24.44 1.80
N LYS A 73 -3.97 25.45 1.37
CA LYS A 73 -3.30 25.45 0.06
C LYS A 73 -2.24 24.35 -0.03
N ALA A 74 -1.42 24.16 0.99
CA ALA A 74 -0.41 23.10 1.03
C ALA A 74 -1.07 21.72 1.02
N VAL A 75 -2.14 21.54 1.81
CA VAL A 75 -2.92 20.29 1.87
C VAL A 75 -3.57 19.97 0.53
N ILE A 76 -4.26 20.93 -0.09
CA ILE A 76 -4.90 20.75 -1.40
C ILE A 76 -3.87 20.37 -2.45
N ASN A 77 -2.70 21.02 -2.45
CA ASN A 77 -1.65 20.72 -3.42
C ASN A 77 -1.13 19.28 -3.29
N VAL A 78 -0.83 18.81 -2.07
CA VAL A 78 -0.33 17.44 -1.88
C VAL A 78 -1.41 16.39 -2.17
N VAL A 79 -2.68 16.66 -1.86
CA VAL A 79 -3.79 15.77 -2.21
C VAL A 79 -3.99 15.70 -3.73
N ASN A 80 -3.92 16.83 -4.44
CA ASN A 80 -4.01 16.85 -5.90
C ASN A 80 -2.85 16.10 -6.55
N GLN A 81 -1.63 16.26 -6.02
CA GLN A 81 -0.46 15.53 -6.51
C GLN A 81 -0.60 14.03 -6.28
N PHE A 82 -1.13 13.64 -5.12
CA PHE A 82 -1.43 12.26 -4.77
C PHE A 82 -2.46 11.64 -5.72
N ASP A 83 -3.59 12.31 -5.93
CA ASP A 83 -4.66 11.88 -6.84
C ASP A 83 -4.14 11.72 -8.28
N HIS A 84 -3.40 12.71 -8.79
CA HIS A 84 -2.82 12.64 -10.12
C HIS A 84 -1.82 11.47 -10.29
N THR A 85 -1.05 11.19 -9.24
CA THR A 85 -0.09 10.07 -9.24
C THR A 85 -0.80 8.73 -9.27
N LEU A 86 -1.90 8.58 -8.52
CA LEU A 86 -2.73 7.38 -8.57
C LEU A 86 -3.43 7.22 -9.92
N ASP A 87 -4.00 8.30 -10.48
CA ASP A 87 -4.66 8.28 -11.79
C ASP A 87 -3.70 7.79 -12.89
N ALA A 88 -2.46 8.28 -12.90
CA ALA A 88 -1.43 7.80 -13.82
C ALA A 88 -1.13 6.31 -13.63
N PHE A 89 -1.06 5.85 -12.39
CA PHE A 89 -0.82 4.44 -12.07
C PHE A 89 -1.98 3.54 -12.53
N PHE A 90 -3.23 3.89 -12.20
CA PHE A 90 -4.41 3.14 -12.63
C PHE A 90 -4.60 3.17 -14.14
N SER A 91 -4.32 4.30 -14.79
CA SER A 91 -4.32 4.43 -16.25
C SER A 91 -3.32 3.48 -16.89
N TYR A 92 -2.11 3.37 -16.33
CA TYR A 92 -1.12 2.39 -16.78
C TYR A 92 -1.63 0.95 -16.63
N LEU A 93 -2.18 0.59 -15.46
CA LEU A 93 -2.72 -0.75 -15.24
C LEU A 93 -3.87 -1.08 -16.19
N LEU A 94 -4.73 -0.10 -16.49
CA LEU A 94 -5.85 -0.26 -17.41
C LEU A 94 -5.37 -0.49 -18.85
N VAL A 95 -4.46 0.36 -19.35
CA VAL A 95 -3.96 0.27 -20.74
C VAL A 95 -3.19 -1.02 -20.98
N ASN A 96 -2.59 -1.61 -19.94
CA ASN A 96 -1.85 -2.87 -20.03
C ASN A 96 -2.69 -4.11 -19.65
N ASP A 97 -4.00 -3.97 -19.44
CA ASP A 97 -4.91 -5.07 -19.04
C ASP A 97 -4.48 -5.79 -17.74
N ILE A 98 -3.79 -5.06 -16.85
CA ILE A 98 -3.33 -5.57 -15.55
C ILE A 98 -4.38 -5.33 -14.47
N LEU A 99 -5.20 -4.27 -14.61
CA LEU A 99 -6.13 -3.84 -13.57
C LEU A 99 -7.12 -4.95 -13.15
N GLY A 100 -7.55 -5.81 -14.08
CA GLY A 100 -8.41 -6.97 -13.80
C GLY A 100 -7.69 -8.17 -13.16
N CYS A 101 -6.36 -8.13 -13.08
CA CYS A 101 -5.51 -9.22 -12.58
C CYS A 101 -4.98 -8.95 -11.17
N VAL A 102 -5.26 -7.77 -10.59
CA VAL A 102 -4.70 -7.34 -9.30
C VAL A 102 -5.81 -6.89 -8.37
N ASN A 103 -5.68 -7.22 -7.09
CA ASN A 103 -6.49 -6.64 -6.03
C ASN A 103 -5.70 -5.49 -5.40
N ILE A 104 -6.33 -4.33 -5.34
CA ILE A 104 -5.72 -3.09 -4.85
C ILE A 104 -6.51 -2.64 -3.62
N ALA A 105 -5.81 -2.48 -2.50
CA ALA A 105 -6.34 -1.90 -1.28
C ALA A 105 -5.64 -0.57 -1.00
N ILE A 106 -6.43 0.48 -0.75
CA ILE A 106 -5.99 1.78 -0.27
C ILE A 106 -6.57 1.95 1.14
N VAL A 107 -5.74 1.99 2.18
CA VAL A 107 -6.15 2.04 3.60
C VAL A 107 -5.38 3.11 4.35
N SER A 108 -5.76 3.58 5.56
CA SER A 108 -5.02 4.61 6.35
C SER A 108 -4.52 4.05 7.63
N ASP A 109 -3.34 4.51 8.04
CA ASP A 109 -2.84 4.33 9.40
C ASP A 109 -3.50 5.30 10.40
N GLN A 110 -3.88 6.51 9.96
CA GLN A 110 -4.54 7.52 10.80
C GLN A 110 -5.72 8.19 10.10
N GLY A 111 -6.81 8.36 10.84
CA GLY A 111 -7.93 9.22 10.47
C GLY A 111 -7.87 10.49 11.30
N ASP A 112 -6.98 11.42 10.93
CA ASP A 112 -6.80 12.64 11.72
C ASP A 112 -8.00 13.58 11.58
N MET A 113 -8.45 14.10 12.71
CA MET A 113 -9.68 14.89 12.87
C MET A 113 -9.75 16.17 12.00
N TYR A 114 -8.62 16.64 11.46
CA TYR A 114 -8.57 17.76 10.51
C TYR A 114 -9.05 17.42 9.10
N PHE A 115 -9.13 16.13 8.73
CA PHE A 115 -9.63 15.69 7.42
C PHE A 115 -11.12 15.93 7.23
N TYR A 116 -11.91 15.93 8.31
CA TYR A 116 -13.37 16.09 8.24
C TYR A 116 -13.81 17.49 7.79
N ALA A 117 -12.91 18.47 7.78
CA ALA A 117 -13.25 19.86 7.45
C ALA A 117 -12.99 20.25 5.98
N LEU A 118 -12.18 19.48 5.22
CA LEU A 118 -11.71 19.91 3.90
C LEU A 118 -12.08 18.96 2.74
N LEU A 119 -12.47 17.72 3.01
CA LEU A 119 -12.93 16.79 1.96
C LEU A 119 -14.04 15.87 2.50
N PRO A 120 -15.22 15.77 1.83
CA PRO A 120 -16.30 14.88 2.29
C PRO A 120 -16.00 13.39 2.11
N ASN A 121 -14.81 13.01 1.62
CA ASN A 121 -14.44 11.63 1.35
C ASN A 121 -13.09 11.31 2.00
N ASN A 122 -13.14 10.37 2.95
CA ASN A 122 -12.01 9.83 3.71
C ASN A 122 -10.86 9.40 2.79
N PHE A 123 -9.66 9.95 2.99
CA PHE A 123 -8.44 9.44 2.38
C PHE A 123 -7.55 8.78 3.41
N ALA A 124 -6.88 7.72 2.95
CA ALA A 124 -6.35 6.68 3.78
C ALA A 124 -4.99 6.21 3.19
N HIS A 125 -3.89 6.25 3.96
CA HIS A 125 -2.51 5.85 3.57
C HIS A 125 -1.97 4.47 4.04
N PHE A 126 -1.81 3.57 3.05
CA PHE A 126 -1.22 2.22 3.00
C PHE A 126 -1.79 1.56 1.74
N TYR A 127 -0.94 1.16 0.80
CA TYR A 127 -1.37 0.53 -0.44
C TYR A 127 -0.89 -0.92 -0.46
N GLY A 128 -1.82 -1.85 -0.36
CA GLY A 128 -1.56 -3.28 -0.48
C GLY A 128 -2.05 -3.78 -1.83
N PHE A 129 -1.14 -4.32 -2.63
CA PHE A 129 -1.47 -4.99 -3.89
C PHE A 129 -1.30 -6.48 -3.72
N THR A 130 -2.34 -7.26 -3.99
CA THR A 130 -2.26 -8.72 -4.07
C THR A 130 -2.58 -9.14 -5.49
N ILE A 131 -1.75 -9.95 -6.12
CA ILE A 131 -2.01 -10.48 -7.46
C ILE A 131 -2.64 -11.87 -7.30
N SER A 132 -3.73 -12.13 -8.02
CA SER A 132 -4.41 -13.45 -8.02
C SER A 132 -3.80 -14.40 -9.03
#